data_AF-A0A4Y2CP72-F1
#
_entry.id   AF-A0A4Y2CP72-F1
#
_cell.length_a   1.000
_cell.length_b   1.000
_cell.length_c   1.000
_cell.angle_alpha   90.00
_cell.angle_beta   90.00
_cell.angle_gamma   90.00
#
_symmetry.space_group_name_H-M   'P 1'
#
loop_
_entity.id
_entity.type
_entity.pdbx_description
1 polymer ?
#
loop_
_entity_poly.entity_id
_entity_poly.type
_entity_poly.pdbx_seq_one_letter_code
_entity_poly.pdbx_strand_id
1 'polypeptide(L)'
;MAAIQEKSFCVLEYEKSSSVTSDQRAFLRKYGKAAPGQQSILRWFHQFPESGLDDVPLLPWPPRSPDLTPYDFFLWGYVKDKVYVPPMPTTLQALQERITAAVTDIDENVRWNVWTELDHRVCRMTKGAHIGHL
;
A
#
# COMPACT_ATOMS: atom_id res chain seq x y z
N MET A 1 -16.95 -7.14 15.26
CA MET A 1 -15.56 -6.67 14.99
C MET A 1 -15.46 -6.32 13.50
N ALA A 2 -14.88 -5.17 13.14
CA ALA A 2 -14.72 -4.77 11.73
C ALA A 2 -13.63 -5.61 11.04
N ALA A 3 -13.85 -5.97 9.77
CA ALA A 3 -12.88 -6.73 8.99
C ALA A 3 -11.60 -5.90 8.75
N ILE A 4 -10.46 -6.55 8.52
CA ILE A 4 -9.17 -5.86 8.35
C ILE A 4 -9.21 -4.88 7.19
N GLN A 5 -9.81 -5.29 6.07
CA GLN A 5 -9.99 -4.46 4.88
C GLN A 5 -10.79 -3.17 5.16
N GLU A 6 -11.75 -3.25 6.07
CA GLU A 6 -12.61 -2.13 6.46
C GLU A 6 -11.85 -1.11 7.32
N LYS A 7 -11.00 -1.60 8.22
CA LYS A 7 -10.13 -0.75 9.04
C LYS A 7 -9.10 -0.03 8.18
N SER A 8 -8.41 -0.76 7.30
CA SER A 8 -7.43 -0.19 6.38
C SER A 8 -8.05 0.87 5.47
N PHE A 9 -9.25 0.63 4.96
CA PHE A 9 -9.97 1.62 4.16
C PHE A 9 -10.26 2.90 4.96
N CYS A 10 -10.76 2.78 6.19
CA CYS A 10 -11.02 3.96 7.04
C CYS A 10 -9.74 4.75 7.37
N VAL A 11 -8.62 4.09 7.62
CA VAL A 11 -7.34 4.76 7.91
C VAL A 11 -6.85 5.56 6.69
N LEU A 12 -6.90 4.95 5.50
CA LEU A 12 -6.46 5.58 4.26
C LEU A 12 -7.35 6.74 3.83
N GLU A 13 -8.66 6.62 4.00
CA GLU A 13 -9.59 7.73 3.71
C GLU A 13 -9.42 8.88 4.73
N TYR A 14 -9.18 8.55 6.00
CA TYR A 14 -8.94 9.57 7.03
C TYR A 14 -7.64 10.32 6.78
N GLU A 15 -6.58 9.63 6.36
CA GLU A 15 -5.31 10.27 6.00
C GLU A 15 -5.48 11.27 4.86
N LYS A 16 -6.24 10.91 3.81
CA LYS A 16 -6.51 11.78 2.67
C LYS A 16 -7.38 12.99 3.01
N SER A 17 -8.38 12.79 3.85
CA SER A 17 -9.46 13.77 4.06
C SER A 17 -9.39 14.51 5.39
N SER A 18 -8.64 13.97 6.36
CA SER A 18 -8.66 14.36 7.77
C SER A 18 -10.07 14.52 8.36
N SER A 19 -11.05 13.80 7.79
CA SER A 19 -12.47 14.01 8.05
C SER A 19 -13.21 12.69 8.20
N VAL A 20 -13.56 12.39 9.45
CA VAL A 20 -14.35 11.21 9.82
C VAL A 20 -15.68 11.14 9.05
N THR A 21 -16.33 12.27 8.82
CA THR A 21 -17.59 12.29 8.07
C THR A 21 -17.39 11.96 6.59
N SER A 22 -16.24 12.32 6.02
CA SER A 22 -15.85 11.93 4.66
C SER A 22 -15.63 10.43 4.60
N ASP A 23 -14.87 9.88 5.56
CA ASP A 23 -14.60 8.44 5.62
C ASP A 23 -15.86 7.62 5.82
N GLN A 24 -16.75 8.05 6.72
CA GLN A 24 -18.01 7.36 6.98
C GLN A 24 -18.90 7.35 5.73
N ARG A 25 -18.96 8.46 4.98
CA ARG A 25 -19.67 8.51 3.70
C ARG A 25 -19.02 7.60 2.66
N ALA A 26 -17.69 7.62 2.55
CA ALA A 26 -16.95 6.76 1.63
C ALA A 26 -17.14 5.28 1.99
N PHE A 27 -17.14 4.95 3.27
CA PHE A 27 -17.37 3.62 3.80
C PHE A 27 -18.77 3.10 3.49
N LEU A 28 -19.79 3.94 3.70
CA LEU A 28 -21.17 3.62 3.36
C LEU A 28 -21.31 3.36 1.85
N ARG A 29 -20.68 4.20 1.01
CA ARG A 29 -20.70 4.02 -0.45
C ARG A 29 -20.03 2.72 -0.90
N LYS A 30 -18.94 2.34 -0.25
CA LYS A 30 -18.14 1.16 -0.64
C LYS A 30 -18.71 -0.14 -0.12
N TYR A 31 -19.16 -0.18 1.13
CA TYR A 31 -19.54 -1.42 1.82
C TYR A 31 -21.05 -1.55 2.08
N GLY A 32 -21.84 -0.52 1.86
CA GLY A 32 -23.30 -0.55 2.03
C GLY A 32 -23.77 -0.85 3.46
N LYS A 33 -22.89 -0.71 4.45
CA LYS A 33 -23.13 -1.09 5.85
C LYS A 33 -22.79 0.04 6.81
N ALA A 34 -23.33 -0.04 8.03
CA ALA A 34 -23.15 0.98 9.05
C ALA A 34 -21.67 1.33 9.23
N ALA A 35 -21.36 2.62 9.11
CA ALA A 35 -20.00 3.10 9.21
C ALA A 35 -19.46 3.00 10.64
N PRO A 36 -18.15 2.78 10.82
CA PRO A 36 -17.53 2.78 12.14
C PRO A 36 -17.68 4.14 12.83
N GLY A 37 -17.76 4.12 14.16
CA GLY A 37 -17.79 5.34 14.95
C GLY A 37 -16.48 6.13 14.87
N GLN A 38 -16.56 7.44 15.06
CA GLN A 38 -15.41 8.36 15.06
C GLN A 38 -14.25 7.86 15.93
N GLN A 39 -14.56 7.41 17.16
CA GLN A 39 -13.56 6.92 18.11
C GLN A 39 -12.83 5.67 17.61
N SER A 40 -13.50 4.84 16.80
CA SER A 40 -12.86 3.66 16.20
C SER A 40 -11.92 4.05 15.06
N ILE A 41 -12.35 4.99 14.19
CA ILE A 41 -11.55 5.48 13.06
C ILE A 41 -10.27 6.16 13.56
N LEU A 42 -10.39 7.06 14.54
CA LEU A 42 -9.25 7.74 15.15
C LEU A 42 -8.32 6.76 15.86
N ARG A 43 -8.87 5.78 16.60
CA ARG A 43 -8.05 4.75 17.24
C ARG A 43 -7.24 3.96 16.22
N TRP A 44 -7.85 3.54 15.12
CA TRP A 44 -7.14 2.81 14.06
C TRP A 44 -6.09 3.69 13.38
N PHE A 45 -6.39 4.96 13.16
CA PHE A 45 -5.44 5.92 12.60
C PHE A 45 -4.23 6.15 13.51
N HIS A 46 -4.43 6.30 14.83
CA HIS A 46 -3.33 6.46 15.79
C HIS A 46 -2.52 5.19 16.03
N GLN A 47 -3.12 4.01 15.84
CA GLN A 47 -2.43 2.74 15.98
C GLN A 47 -1.59 2.36 14.75
N PHE A 48 -1.85 3.01 13.62
CA PHE A 48 -1.13 2.81 12.36
C PHE A 48 0.34 3.33 12.39
N PRO A 49 0.67 4.52 12.93
CA PRO A 49 2.05 5.00 12.99
C PRO A 49 2.90 4.38 14.12
N GLU A 50 2.32 3.77 15.16
CA GLU A 50 3.09 3.10 16.22
C GLU A 50 3.60 1.70 15.85
N SER A 51 3.17 1.15 14.72
CA SER A 51 3.60 -0.17 14.22
C SER A 51 4.69 -0.06 13.15
N GLY A 52 5.69 0.76 13.46
CA GLY A 52 6.98 0.73 12.78
C GLY A 52 7.73 -0.57 13.11
N LEU A 53 7.83 -1.43 12.10
CA LEU A 53 8.83 -2.46 11.86
C LEU A 53 8.94 -3.72 12.73
N ASP A 54 8.50 -3.81 13.98
CA ASP A 54 8.71 -5.06 14.74
C ASP A 54 7.52 -5.40 15.67
N ASP A 55 6.87 -6.54 15.43
CA ASP A 55 6.15 -7.36 16.42
C ASP A 55 4.74 -7.01 16.98
N VAL A 56 3.75 -6.54 16.20
CA VAL A 56 2.32 -6.66 16.62
C VAL A 56 1.35 -7.02 15.46
N PRO A 57 0.51 -8.07 15.60
CA PRO A 57 -0.37 -8.57 14.55
C PRO A 57 -1.73 -7.84 14.52
N LEU A 58 -1.76 -6.61 14.02
CA LEU A 58 -3.02 -5.93 13.69
C LEU A 58 -3.40 -6.02 12.20
N LEU A 59 -2.52 -6.61 11.42
CA LEU A 59 -2.77 -7.07 10.07
C LEU A 59 -2.38 -8.55 10.04
N PRO A 60 -3.31 -9.52 10.19
CA PRO A 60 -3.01 -10.86 9.70
C PRO A 60 -3.08 -10.75 8.17
N TRP A 61 -2.02 -10.20 7.59
CA TRP A 61 -1.64 -10.56 6.24
C TRP A 61 -1.52 -12.08 6.21
N PRO A 62 -1.98 -12.75 5.15
CA PRO A 62 -1.93 -14.20 5.09
C PRO A 62 -0.50 -14.67 5.37
N PRO A 63 -0.32 -15.66 6.28
CA PRO A 63 1.01 -16.17 6.58
C PRO A 63 1.63 -16.72 5.29
N ARG A 64 2.78 -16.14 4.91
CA ARG A 64 3.52 -16.31 3.63
C ARG A 64 3.10 -15.38 2.49
N SER A 65 3.08 -14.07 2.71
CA SER A 65 3.15 -13.10 1.60
C SER A 65 4.22 -12.02 1.84
N PRO A 66 5.51 -12.38 1.76
CA PRO A 66 6.61 -11.39 1.68
C PRO A 66 6.54 -10.55 0.38
N ASP A 67 5.55 -10.80 -0.49
CA ASP A 67 5.39 -10.21 -1.82
C ASP A 67 4.48 -8.97 -1.85
N LEU A 68 3.99 -8.51 -0.70
CA LEU A 68 2.92 -7.51 -0.60
C LEU A 68 3.33 -6.17 0.01
N THR A 69 4.58 -5.98 0.41
CA THR A 69 5.09 -4.62 0.57
C THR A 69 5.14 -4.01 -0.84
N PRO A 70 4.29 -3.02 -1.16
CA PRO A 70 4.25 -2.42 -2.50
C PRO A 70 5.63 -1.86 -2.84
N TYR A 71 6.32 -1.38 -1.81
CA TYR A 71 7.71 -0.96 -1.81
C TYR A 71 8.64 -2.09 -2.27
N ASP A 72 8.67 -3.24 -1.62
CA ASP A 72 9.64 -4.29 -1.94
C ASP A 72 9.43 -4.89 -3.34
N PHE A 73 8.20 -5.02 -3.84
CA PHE A 73 7.99 -5.52 -5.21
C PHE A 73 8.31 -4.44 -6.26
N PHE A 74 7.73 -3.25 -6.10
CA PHE A 74 7.82 -2.20 -7.11
C PHE A 74 9.22 -1.57 -7.11
N LEU A 75 9.75 -1.22 -5.95
CA LEU A 75 11.07 -0.61 -5.84
C LEU A 75 12.13 -1.56 -6.36
N TRP A 76 12.08 -2.83 -5.94
CA TRP A 76 13.05 -3.82 -6.40
C TRP A 76 12.93 -4.09 -7.90
N GLY A 77 11.71 -4.14 -8.45
CA GLY A 77 11.48 -4.21 -9.89
C GLY A 77 12.08 -3.01 -10.64
N TYR A 78 11.73 -1.80 -10.21
CA TYR A 78 12.19 -0.54 -10.80
C TYR A 78 13.71 -0.38 -10.76
N VAL A 79 14.31 -0.64 -9.60
CA VAL A 79 15.77 -0.56 -9.42
C VAL A 79 16.46 -1.60 -10.29
N LYS A 80 15.95 -2.83 -10.39
CA LYS A 80 16.52 -3.83 -11.31
C LYS A 80 16.46 -3.38 -12.76
N ASP A 81 15.31 -2.87 -13.22
CA ASP A 81 15.15 -2.43 -14.60
C ASP A 81 16.12 -1.28 -14.96
N LYS A 82 16.45 -0.40 -14.00
CA LYS A 82 17.41 0.71 -14.20
C LYS A 82 18.87 0.28 -14.04
N VAL A 83 19.16 -0.67 -13.16
CA VAL A 83 20.53 -1.12 -12.86
C VAL A 83 21.06 -2.07 -13.95
N TYR A 84 20.20 -2.97 -14.44
CA TYR A 84 20.57 -4.02 -15.41
C TYR A 84 20.39 -3.62 -16.88
N VAL A 85 20.29 -2.31 -17.18
CA VAL A 85 20.24 -1.81 -18.57
C VAL A 85 21.59 -2.06 -19.26
N PRO A 86 21.61 -2.67 -20.48
CA PRO A 86 22.82 -2.82 -21.27
C PRO A 86 23.45 -1.46 -21.65
N PRO A 87 24.78 -1.32 -21.63
CA PRO A 87 25.77 -2.33 -21.28
C PRO A 87 25.82 -2.61 -19.77
N MET A 88 26.00 -3.88 -19.39
CA MET A 88 26.04 -4.33 -18.00
C MET A 88 27.18 -3.62 -17.23
N PRO A 89 26.98 -3.19 -15.97
CA PRO A 89 28.07 -2.63 -15.19
C PRO A 89 29.16 -3.69 -14.95
N THR A 90 30.38 -3.42 -15.38
CA THR A 90 31.55 -4.32 -15.26
C THR A 90 32.37 -4.08 -13.99
N THR A 91 32.11 -2.99 -13.27
CA THR A 91 32.79 -2.64 -12.02
C THR A 91 31.79 -2.40 -10.89
N LEU A 92 32.22 -2.64 -9.65
CA LEU A 92 31.42 -2.39 -8.45
C LEU A 92 31.02 -0.91 -8.34
N GLN A 93 31.92 -0.01 -8.74
CA GLN A 93 31.65 1.43 -8.75
C GLN A 93 30.53 1.79 -9.74
N ALA A 94 30.58 1.26 -10.97
CA ALA A 94 29.51 1.49 -11.95
C ALA A 94 28.16 0.92 -11.49
N LEU A 95 28.18 -0.19 -10.75
CA LEU A 95 26.97 -0.76 -10.13
C LEU A 95 26.42 0.17 -9.03
N GLN A 96 27.27 0.66 -8.13
CA GLN A 96 26.88 1.61 -7.08
C GLN A 96 26.34 2.93 -7.65
N GLU A 97 26.99 3.47 -8.67
CA GLU A 97 26.55 4.70 -9.34
C GLU A 97 25.17 4.51 -9.98
N ARG A 98 24.91 3.36 -10.62
CA ARG A 98 23.59 3.04 -11.19
C ARG A 98 22.50 2.84 -10.16
N ILE A 99 22.81 2.16 -9.05
CA ILE A 99 21.85 2.01 -7.94
C ILE A 99 21.53 3.39 -7.36
N THR A 100 22.55 4.20 -7.11
CA THR A 100 22.39 5.56 -6.58
C THR A 100 21.55 6.42 -7.53
N ALA A 101 21.87 6.41 -8.82
CA ALA A 101 21.11 7.12 -9.84
C ALA A 101 19.65 6.65 -9.92
N ALA A 102 19.42 5.33 -9.88
CA ALA A 102 18.08 4.75 -9.91
C ALA A 102 17.25 5.14 -8.68
N VAL A 103 17.88 5.26 -7.51
CA VAL A 103 17.22 5.69 -6.27
C VAL A 103 16.97 7.20 -6.26
N THR A 104 17.89 8.02 -6.77
CA THR A 104 17.68 9.48 -6.87
C THR A 104 16.63 9.87 -7.91
N ASP A 105 16.42 9.03 -8.92
CA ASP A 105 15.39 9.19 -9.96
C ASP A 105 13.97 8.83 -9.45
N ILE A 106 13.86 8.34 -8.21
CA ILE A 106 12.58 8.06 -7.55
C ILE A 106 11.96 9.37 -7.09
N ASP A 107 11.37 10.10 -8.03
CA ASP A 107 10.56 11.30 -7.79
C ASP A 107 9.06 10.95 -7.69
N GLU A 108 8.17 11.93 -7.55
CA GLU A 108 6.72 11.79 -7.38
C GLU A 108 6.06 10.88 -8.42
N ASN A 109 6.62 10.79 -9.63
CA ASN A 109 6.17 9.86 -10.68
C ASN A 109 6.29 8.38 -10.26
N VAL A 110 7.36 8.02 -9.56
CA VAL A 110 7.57 6.65 -9.09
C VAL A 110 6.60 6.33 -7.96
N ARG A 111 6.30 7.31 -7.09
CA ARG A 111 5.23 7.20 -6.09
C ARG A 111 3.87 6.94 -6.75
N TRP A 112 3.51 7.66 -7.81
CA TRP A 112 2.27 7.43 -8.55
C TRP A 112 2.20 6.05 -9.22
N ASN A 113 3.32 5.57 -9.75
CA ASN A 113 3.39 4.22 -10.34
C ASN A 113 3.26 3.12 -9.28
N VAL A 114 3.84 3.29 -8.08
CA VAL A 114 3.63 2.39 -6.92
C VAL A 114 2.15 2.32 -6.57
N TRP A 115 1.47 3.46 -6.48
CA TRP A 115 0.03 3.52 -6.18
C TRP A 115 -0.81 2.84 -7.25
N THR A 116 -0.49 3.05 -8.53
CA THR A 116 -1.21 2.45 -9.66
C THR A 116 -1.04 0.93 -9.70
N GLU A 117 0.18 0.43 -9.51
CA GLU A 117 0.45 -1.02 -9.47
C GLU A 117 -0.19 -1.68 -8.24
N LEU A 118 -0.20 -1.00 -7.09
CA LEU A 118 -0.90 -1.47 -5.91
C LEU A 118 -2.41 -1.56 -6.17
N ASP A 119 -3.01 -0.54 -6.77
CA ASP A 119 -4.44 -0.53 -7.11
C ASP A 119 -4.79 -1.64 -8.10
N HIS A 120 -3.97 -1.83 -9.15
CA HIS A 120 -4.10 -2.94 -10.10
C HIS A 120 -3.99 -4.32 -9.45
N ARG A 121 -3.08 -4.49 -8.48
CA ARG A 121 -2.91 -5.76 -7.76
C ARG A 121 -4.03 -6.02 -6.78
N VAL A 122 -4.46 -5.00 -6.04
CA VAL A 122 -5.65 -5.09 -5.19
C VAL A 122 -6.87 -5.46 -6.03
N CYS A 123 -7.06 -4.84 -7.20
CA CYS A 123 -8.12 -5.19 -8.15
C CYS A 123 -8.03 -6.62 -8.70
N ARG A 124 -6.82 -7.13 -8.97
CA ARG A 124 -6.61 -8.52 -9.42
C ARG A 124 -6.81 -9.53 -8.30
N MET A 125 -6.36 -9.22 -7.09
CA MET A 125 -6.55 -10.04 -5.90
C MET A 125 -8.04 -10.11 -5.52
N THR A 126 -8.81 -9.05 -5.79
CA THR A 126 -10.27 -9.03 -5.64
C THR A 126 -11.02 -9.61 -6.84
N LYS A 127 -10.33 -10.09 -7.89
CA LYS A 127 -10.89 -10.78 -9.09
C LYS A 127 -12.15 -10.14 -9.68
N GLY A 128 -12.31 -8.80 -9.65
CA GLY A 128 -13.54 -8.18 -10.12
C GLY A 128 -14.82 -8.79 -9.50
N ALA A 129 -14.73 -9.29 -8.26
CA ALA A 129 -15.85 -9.93 -7.61
C ALA A 129 -16.89 -8.86 -7.24
N HIS A 130 -17.94 -8.78 -8.06
CA HIS A 130 -19.25 -8.36 -7.58
C HIS A 130 -19.57 -9.17 -6.33
N ILE A 131 -19.71 -8.48 -5.20
CA ILE A 131 -20.36 -9.04 -4.02
C ILE A 131 -21.87 -9.05 -4.32
N GLY A 132 -22.28 -10.03 -5.11
CA GLY A 132 -23.68 -10.37 -5.34
C GLY A 132 -24.09 -11.50 -4.41
N HIS A 133 -24.96 -11.15 -3.46
CA HIS A 133 -25.97 -11.96 -2.77
C HIS A 133 -25.79 -13.50 -2.78
N LEU A 134 -25.60 -14.08 -1.59
CA LEU A 134 -26.49 -15.08 -0.96
C LEU A 134 -26.15 -15.18 0.53
#